data_AF-Q1EBZ0-F1
#
_entry.id   AF-Q1EBZ0-F1
#
_cell.length_a   1.000
_cell.length_b   1.000
_cell.length_c   1.000
_cell.angle_alpha   90.00
_cell.angle_beta   90.00
_cell.angle_gamma   90.00
#
_symmetry.space_group_name_H-M   'P 1'
#
loop_
_entity.id
_entity.type
_entity.pdbx_description
1 polymer ?
#
loop_
_entity_poly.entity_id
_entity_poly.type
_entity_poly.pdbx_seq_one_letter_code
_entity_poly.pdbx_strand_id
1 'polypeptide(L)'
;MTTSNDNILIVTAGIRDQRRIEDLYDAKSTWHFGVKETPPLDTLFLKNQAQRLIVYNKQEYHLLLAYSEFANHPNIPVLANDLWLHWLNVRFCVDLPITLLNAIFFNFFICKDGHSQMLKKVILEVFYTEHLVNYMLVFKPPDCPPGQYDAVQAFGTTYYPKHSKVSEQKHLPAVIVIQRRSTMPVLSFRKALPEDNDDIVEMIDSEDPELRKKHGDFYIAEHLLNAEGSDSDHNDKIIIAEFEEEIADNVKGAGLMWLSQSLDIKMLATNYHLERLGNLVRYTPGCTHAHVGFEVISVELKSYKELFTRKQMEERYKSHVSRINTDGQDETRNILFKKYKHIYEELREGVYYITAHQDKLEISFDLPDGEKSTSENRLQYLAKASNGFLLKMFQLHPLVRYEYTFYSLSAMFSAFPDHDYCVTLVPANVSTSPCQRELLRFFLPVAHRPSSTVSENLFVAHRSTLFGELRVHRFESQEIDEIRTLISKQARKRESLSEDDSEDSKGIDNYTEDVLSIFEDIIREI
;
A
#
# COMPACT_ATOMS: atom_id res chain seq x y z
N MET A 1 4.55 -37.71 -16.23
CA MET A 1 3.38 -37.53 -15.34
C MET A 1 3.36 -36.08 -14.91
N THR A 2 2.62 -35.28 -15.67
CA THR A 2 2.40 -33.85 -15.44
C THR A 2 1.51 -33.68 -14.21
N THR A 3 2.12 -33.51 -13.03
CA THR A 3 1.37 -33.07 -11.85
C THR A 3 0.79 -31.70 -12.15
N SER A 4 -0.55 -31.62 -12.22
CA SER A 4 -1.27 -30.36 -12.36
C SER A 4 -0.76 -29.37 -11.31
N ASN A 5 -0.34 -28.18 -11.78
CA ASN A 5 0.20 -27.12 -10.92
C ASN A 5 -0.78 -26.68 -9.82
N ASP A 6 -2.06 -27.02 -9.94
CA ASP A 6 -3.16 -26.62 -9.05
C ASP A 6 -3.18 -27.28 -7.66
N ASN A 7 -2.42 -28.35 -7.43
CA ASN A 7 -2.47 -29.09 -6.17
C ASN A 7 -1.43 -28.66 -5.14
N ILE A 8 -0.47 -27.79 -5.48
CA ILE A 8 0.54 -27.33 -4.52
C ILE A 8 0.12 -25.98 -3.93
N LEU A 9 0.14 -25.87 -2.60
CA LEU A 9 -0.06 -24.62 -1.88
C LEU A 9 1.23 -24.17 -1.22
N ILE A 10 1.49 -22.87 -1.29
CA ILE A 10 2.54 -22.17 -0.57
C ILE A 10 1.83 -21.15 0.31
N VAL A 11 2.04 -21.24 1.62
CA VAL A 11 1.35 -20.37 2.57
C VAL A 11 2.30 -19.95 3.68
N THR A 12 1.98 -18.81 4.31
CA THR A 12 2.69 -18.36 5.50
C THR A 12 2.50 -19.35 6.65
N ALA A 13 3.60 -19.79 7.23
CA ALA A 13 3.60 -20.71 8.36
C ALA A 13 3.20 -19.99 9.65
N GLY A 14 2.31 -20.59 10.43
CA GLY A 14 1.95 -20.12 11.77
C GLY A 14 2.43 -21.07 12.86
N ILE A 15 2.28 -20.66 14.13
CA ILE A 15 2.68 -21.48 15.29
C ILE A 15 2.05 -22.89 15.31
N ARG A 16 0.87 -23.04 14.71
CA ARG A 16 0.17 -24.33 14.58
C ARG A 16 0.86 -25.30 13.63
N ASP A 17 1.72 -24.80 12.75
CA ASP A 17 2.47 -25.61 11.79
C ASP A 17 3.79 -26.16 12.37
N GLN A 18 4.18 -25.73 13.58
CA GLN A 18 5.46 -26.13 14.20
C GLN A 18 5.65 -27.65 14.16
N ARG A 19 4.62 -28.43 14.52
CA ARG A 19 4.74 -29.88 14.53
C ARG A 19 5.01 -30.47 13.14
N ARG A 20 4.33 -29.96 12.11
CA ARG A 20 4.51 -30.40 10.72
C ARG A 20 5.91 -30.03 10.21
N ILE A 21 6.46 -28.91 10.67
CA ILE A 21 7.82 -28.47 10.37
C ILE A 21 8.84 -29.39 11.07
N GLU A 22 8.64 -29.73 12.34
CA GLU A 22 9.47 -30.72 13.06
C GLU A 22 9.47 -32.07 12.33
N ASP A 23 8.30 -32.56 11.92
CA ASP A 23 8.17 -33.81 11.16
C ASP A 23 8.96 -33.76 9.83
N LEU A 24 9.04 -32.59 9.18
CA LEU A 24 9.87 -32.37 8.00
C LEU A 24 11.37 -32.34 8.34
N TYR A 25 11.77 -31.76 9.47
CA TYR A 25 13.16 -31.75 9.93
C TYR A 25 13.67 -33.16 10.25
N ASP A 26 12.82 -34.02 10.82
CA ASP A 26 13.14 -35.40 11.16
C ASP A 26 13.07 -36.37 9.96
N ALA A 27 12.55 -35.92 8.82
CA ALA A 27 12.43 -36.75 7.62
C ALA A 27 13.80 -37.09 7.00
N LYS A 28 14.03 -38.39 6.75
CA LYS A 28 15.32 -38.93 6.27
C LYS A 28 15.72 -38.52 4.84
N SER A 29 14.73 -38.24 3.99
CA SER A 29 14.94 -37.92 2.56
C SER A 29 14.66 -36.44 2.32
N THR A 30 15.50 -35.60 2.93
CA THR A 30 15.43 -34.14 2.79
C THR A 30 16.79 -33.57 2.46
N TRP A 31 16.79 -32.48 1.71
CA TRP A 31 17.94 -31.64 1.47
C TRP A 31 17.61 -30.22 1.94
N HIS A 32 18.65 -29.47 2.32
CA HIS A 32 18.48 -28.11 2.83
C HIS A 32 19.72 -27.27 2.57
N PHE A 33 19.55 -25.94 2.61
CA PHE A 33 20.65 -25.01 2.83
C PHE A 33 20.35 -24.13 4.06
N GLY A 34 21.39 -23.48 4.59
CA GLY A 34 21.32 -22.78 5.86
C GLY A 34 21.50 -23.71 7.07
N VAL A 35 21.49 -23.10 8.26
CA VAL A 35 21.71 -23.81 9.53
C VAL A 35 20.45 -24.60 9.91
N LYS A 36 20.54 -25.93 9.90
CA LYS A 36 19.44 -26.81 10.33
C LYS A 36 19.51 -27.02 11.85
N GLU A 37 18.46 -26.60 12.52
CA GLU A 37 18.26 -26.83 13.96
C GLU A 37 17.82 -28.27 14.25
N THR A 38 17.94 -28.69 15.51
CA THR A 38 17.47 -30.00 15.97
C THR A 38 16.15 -29.82 16.70
N PRO A 39 15.08 -30.56 16.34
CA PRO A 39 13.83 -30.56 17.10
C PRO A 39 14.04 -30.96 18.59
N PRO A 40 13.19 -30.49 19.52
CA PRO A 40 11.98 -29.68 19.30
C PRO A 40 12.30 -28.22 18.93
N LEU A 41 11.44 -27.61 18.11
CA LEU A 41 11.65 -26.27 17.54
C LEU A 41 10.87 -25.19 18.31
N ASP A 42 10.88 -25.26 19.65
CA ASP A 42 10.03 -24.45 20.54
C ASP A 42 10.22 -22.93 20.41
N THR A 43 11.40 -22.50 19.96
CA THR A 43 11.73 -21.08 19.78
C THR A 43 11.56 -20.60 18.35
N LEU A 44 11.17 -21.47 17.40
CA LEU A 44 11.13 -21.17 15.98
C LEU A 44 10.33 -19.90 15.67
N PHE A 45 9.13 -19.81 16.23
CA PHE A 45 8.21 -18.68 16.02
C PHE A 45 8.47 -17.48 16.96
N LEU A 46 9.46 -17.58 17.85
CA LEU A 46 9.92 -16.46 18.68
C LEU A 46 11.04 -15.66 17.99
N LYS A 47 11.68 -16.25 16.97
CA LYS A 47 12.75 -15.59 16.20
C LYS A 47 12.17 -14.55 15.26
N ASN A 48 12.87 -13.42 15.13
CA ASN A 48 12.50 -12.40 14.16
C ASN A 48 12.78 -12.90 12.74
N GLN A 49 11.73 -13.08 11.94
CA GLN A 49 11.81 -13.39 10.51
C GLN A 49 10.74 -12.53 9.82
N ALA A 50 11.05 -12.07 8.61
CA ALA A 50 10.09 -11.33 7.78
C ALA A 50 8.98 -12.28 7.29
N GLN A 51 9.37 -13.47 6.82
CA GLN A 51 8.43 -14.48 6.35
C GLN A 51 8.89 -15.90 6.67
N ARG A 52 7.92 -16.79 6.86
CA ARG A 52 8.11 -18.25 6.91
C ARG A 52 7.11 -18.86 5.97
N LEU A 53 7.55 -19.67 5.01
CA LEU A 53 6.65 -20.32 4.06
C LEU A 53 6.72 -21.83 4.24
N ILE A 54 5.55 -22.46 4.22
CA ILE A 54 5.41 -23.92 4.11
C ILE A 54 4.81 -24.26 2.75
N VAL A 55 5.22 -25.41 2.22
CA VAL A 55 4.71 -25.93 0.95
C VAL A 55 4.14 -27.31 1.18
N TYR A 56 2.91 -27.54 0.72
CA TYR A 56 2.24 -28.84 0.83
C TYR A 56 1.28 -29.09 -0.33
N ASN A 57 0.88 -30.36 -0.51
CA ASN A 57 -0.15 -30.73 -1.47
C ASN A 57 -1.54 -30.57 -0.84
N LYS A 58 -2.48 -29.93 -1.54
CA LYS A 58 -3.88 -29.74 -1.11
C LYS A 58 -4.54 -31.04 -0.63
N GLN A 59 -4.24 -32.15 -1.29
CA GLN A 59 -4.80 -33.46 -0.97
C GLN A 59 -4.15 -34.09 0.28
N GLU A 60 -2.91 -33.72 0.57
CA GLU A 60 -2.10 -34.27 1.67
C GLU A 60 -1.63 -33.13 2.59
N TYR A 61 -2.56 -32.31 3.06
CA TYR A 61 -2.23 -31.09 3.81
C TYR A 61 -1.37 -31.36 5.06
N HIS A 62 -1.46 -32.53 5.68
CA HIS A 62 -0.65 -32.87 6.85
C HIS A 62 0.85 -33.02 6.53
N LEU A 63 1.22 -33.33 5.29
CA LEU A 63 2.60 -33.57 4.88
C LEU A 63 3.20 -32.33 4.21
N LEU A 64 4.25 -31.78 4.83
CA LEU A 64 5.04 -30.75 4.19
C LEU A 64 5.97 -31.35 3.12
N LEU A 65 6.12 -30.60 2.04
CA LEU A 65 7.07 -30.83 0.96
C LEU A 65 8.31 -29.94 1.12
N ALA A 66 8.12 -28.71 1.61
CA ALA A 66 9.20 -27.78 1.87
C ALA A 66 8.84 -26.77 2.98
N TYR A 67 9.88 -26.19 3.57
CA TYR A 67 9.80 -25.08 4.51
C TYR A 67 10.95 -24.09 4.24
N SER A 68 10.69 -22.80 4.43
CA SER A 68 11.65 -21.73 4.16
C SER A 68 11.53 -20.56 5.13
N GLU A 69 12.65 -19.90 5.42
CA GLU A 69 12.74 -18.70 6.25
C GLU A 69 13.39 -17.53 5.52
N PHE A 70 12.75 -16.36 5.64
CA PHE A 70 13.22 -15.11 5.07
C PHE A 70 13.27 -14.00 6.13
N ALA A 71 14.31 -13.17 6.08
CA ALA A 71 14.45 -11.99 6.96
C ALA A 71 14.95 -10.77 6.19
N ASN A 72 14.82 -9.60 6.81
CA ASN A 72 15.38 -8.35 6.28
C ASN A 72 16.85 -8.15 6.66
N HIS A 73 17.51 -9.19 7.19
CA HIS A 73 18.91 -9.20 7.58
C HIS A 73 19.49 -10.61 7.42
N PRO A 74 20.82 -10.75 7.25
CA PRO A 74 21.45 -12.06 7.20
C PRO A 74 21.38 -12.74 8.57
N ASN A 75 21.35 -14.07 8.58
CA ASN A 75 21.46 -14.84 9.83
C ASN A 75 22.92 -14.94 10.30
N ILE A 76 23.52 -13.80 10.69
CA ILE A 76 24.89 -13.69 11.20
C ILE A 76 24.83 -13.11 12.62
N PRO A 77 25.00 -13.91 13.69
CA PRO A 77 24.78 -13.47 15.07
C PRO A 77 25.60 -12.25 15.53
N VAL A 78 26.80 -12.07 14.98
CA VAL A 78 27.72 -10.97 15.36
C VAL A 78 27.48 -9.67 14.57
N LEU A 79 26.63 -9.71 13.55
CA LEU A 79 26.35 -8.57 12.68
C LEU A 79 25.05 -7.91 13.12
N ALA A 80 25.12 -6.64 13.51
CA ALA A 80 23.93 -5.88 13.84
C ALA A 80 23.01 -5.76 12.61
N ASN A 81 21.70 -5.89 12.84
CA ASN A 81 20.68 -5.97 11.78
C ASN A 81 20.59 -4.69 10.93
N ASP A 82 21.08 -3.56 11.41
CA ASP A 82 21.11 -2.27 10.71
C ASP A 82 22.40 -2.04 9.91
N LEU A 83 23.47 -2.81 10.18
CA LEU A 83 24.78 -2.63 9.55
C LEU A 83 25.05 -3.58 8.38
N TRP A 84 24.13 -4.49 8.06
CA TRP A 84 24.39 -5.51 7.04
C TRP A 84 24.66 -4.93 5.66
N LEU A 85 24.00 -3.83 5.29
CA LEU A 85 24.19 -3.23 3.96
C LEU A 85 25.60 -2.63 3.83
N HIS A 86 26.05 -1.95 4.87
CA HIS A 86 27.43 -1.45 4.95
C HIS A 86 28.44 -2.61 4.90
N TRP A 87 28.20 -3.66 5.68
CA TRP A 87 29.04 -4.86 5.68
C TRP A 87 29.12 -5.51 4.29
N LEU A 88 27.98 -5.68 3.60
CA LEU A 88 27.92 -6.25 2.25
C LEU A 88 28.79 -5.45 1.27
N ASN A 89 28.60 -4.13 1.25
CA ASN A 89 29.30 -3.21 0.34
C ASN A 89 30.81 -3.13 0.61
N VAL A 90 31.24 -3.24 1.86
CA VAL A 90 32.67 -3.21 2.21
C VAL A 90 33.34 -4.56 1.95
N ARG A 91 32.64 -5.67 2.19
CA ARG A 91 33.26 -7.01 2.22
C ARG A 91 33.19 -7.76 0.89
N PHE A 92 32.13 -7.61 0.10
CA PHE A 92 31.90 -8.40 -1.11
C PHE A 92 31.95 -7.55 -2.39
N CYS A 93 32.31 -8.16 -3.52
CA CYS A 93 32.31 -7.53 -4.83
C CYS A 93 30.90 -7.29 -5.41
N VAL A 94 29.94 -6.87 -4.59
CA VAL A 94 28.56 -6.63 -5.03
C VAL A 94 28.46 -5.22 -5.59
N ASP A 95 28.28 -5.13 -6.91
CA ASP A 95 28.01 -3.87 -7.63
C ASP A 95 26.56 -3.87 -8.13
N LEU A 96 25.63 -3.86 -7.17
CA LEU A 96 24.20 -3.86 -7.40
C LEU A 96 23.57 -2.77 -6.52
N PRO A 97 22.51 -2.07 -6.99
CA PRO A 97 21.83 -1.04 -6.20
C PRO A 97 20.92 -1.65 -5.12
N ILE A 98 21.52 -2.40 -4.20
CA ILE A 98 20.84 -3.04 -3.07
C ILE A 98 20.60 -2.00 -1.99
N THR A 99 19.37 -1.95 -1.46
CA THR A 99 18.94 -1.07 -0.38
C THR A 99 18.30 -1.90 0.73
N LEU A 100 18.00 -1.27 1.88
CA LEU A 100 17.28 -1.93 2.97
C LEU A 100 15.83 -2.30 2.59
N LEU A 101 15.26 -1.65 1.57
CA LEU A 101 13.86 -1.81 1.17
C LEU A 101 13.67 -2.76 -0.01
N ASN A 102 14.69 -2.96 -0.85
CA ASN A 102 14.58 -3.78 -2.07
C ASN A 102 15.24 -5.16 -1.94
N ALA A 103 15.59 -5.56 -0.72
CA ALA A 103 16.40 -6.72 -0.42
C ALA A 103 15.75 -7.60 0.65
N ILE A 104 15.79 -8.92 0.45
CA ILE A 104 15.40 -9.90 1.47
C ILE A 104 16.44 -11.02 1.54
N PHE A 105 16.72 -11.51 2.73
CA PHE A 105 17.62 -12.65 2.94
C PHE A 105 16.84 -13.95 2.97
N PHE A 106 17.23 -14.90 2.13
CA PHE A 106 16.72 -16.26 2.14
C PHE A 106 17.67 -17.12 2.99
N ASN A 107 17.36 -17.22 4.28
CA ASN A 107 18.29 -17.70 5.30
C ASN A 107 18.28 -19.23 5.45
N PHE A 108 17.13 -19.87 5.22
CA PHE A 108 16.99 -21.30 5.39
C PHE A 108 15.93 -21.87 4.43
N PHE A 109 16.19 -23.07 3.92
CA PHE A 109 15.25 -23.84 3.12
C PHE A 109 15.49 -25.32 3.35
N ILE A 110 14.43 -26.09 3.59
CA ILE A 110 14.45 -27.56 3.64
C ILE A 110 13.35 -28.12 2.75
N CYS A 111 13.65 -29.18 2.01
CA CYS A 111 12.70 -29.80 1.10
C CYS A 111 12.90 -31.31 1.01
N LYS A 112 11.81 -32.05 0.76
CA LYS A 112 11.87 -33.48 0.47
C LYS A 112 12.57 -33.75 -0.86
N ASP A 113 13.30 -34.86 -0.91
CA ASP A 113 13.92 -35.34 -2.14
C ASP A 113 12.88 -35.59 -3.23
N GLY A 114 13.26 -35.35 -4.49
CA GLY A 114 12.34 -35.46 -5.64
C GLY A 114 11.40 -34.27 -5.83
N HIS A 115 11.44 -33.26 -4.95
CA HIS A 115 10.63 -32.04 -5.03
C HIS A 115 11.46 -30.76 -5.24
N SER A 116 12.58 -30.83 -5.97
CA SER A 116 13.50 -29.69 -6.17
C SER A 116 12.84 -28.45 -6.79
N GLN A 117 11.77 -28.63 -7.57
CA GLN A 117 10.96 -27.56 -8.14
C GLN A 117 10.26 -26.68 -7.08
N MET A 118 10.14 -27.12 -5.83
CA MET A 118 9.60 -26.32 -4.73
C MET A 118 10.48 -25.10 -4.42
N LEU A 119 11.80 -25.20 -4.61
CA LEU A 119 12.70 -24.06 -4.41
C LEU A 119 12.36 -22.91 -5.38
N LYS A 120 12.21 -23.21 -6.68
CA LYS A 120 11.78 -22.21 -7.68
C LYS A 120 10.44 -21.59 -7.30
N LYS A 121 9.47 -22.42 -6.90
CA LYS A 121 8.13 -21.96 -6.52
C LYS A 121 8.15 -21.02 -5.31
N VAL A 122 8.94 -21.33 -4.29
CA VAL A 122 9.10 -20.49 -3.10
C VAL A 122 9.79 -19.16 -3.44
N ILE A 123 10.85 -19.18 -4.27
CA ILE A 123 11.51 -17.95 -4.73
C ILE A 123 10.51 -17.05 -5.49
N LEU A 124 9.73 -17.63 -6.40
CA LEU A 124 8.69 -16.92 -7.14
C LEU A 124 7.62 -16.35 -6.19
N GLU A 125 7.17 -17.12 -5.19
CA GLU A 125 6.14 -16.69 -4.26
C GLU A 125 6.56 -15.45 -3.44
N VAL A 126 7.81 -15.44 -2.97
CA VAL A 126 8.34 -14.26 -2.26
C VAL A 126 8.39 -13.06 -3.18
N PHE A 127 8.86 -13.22 -4.43
CA PHE A 127 8.85 -12.11 -5.38
C PHE A 127 7.42 -11.65 -5.70
N TYR A 128 6.44 -12.55 -5.90
CA TYR A 128 5.04 -12.15 -6.11
C TYR A 128 4.50 -11.32 -4.94
N THR A 129 4.77 -11.76 -3.71
CA THR A 129 4.23 -11.11 -2.50
C THR A 129 4.94 -9.79 -2.18
N GLU A 130 6.26 -9.76 -2.34
CA GLU A 130 7.13 -8.62 -2.00
C GLU A 130 7.52 -7.84 -3.25
N HIS A 131 6.61 -6.96 -3.70
CA HIS A 131 6.73 -6.18 -4.93
C HIS A 131 7.93 -5.22 -4.98
N LEU A 132 8.39 -4.72 -3.83
CA LEU A 132 9.58 -3.85 -3.73
C LEU A 132 10.90 -4.65 -3.74
N VAL A 133 10.85 -5.95 -3.44
CA VAL A 133 12.04 -6.79 -3.39
C VAL A 133 12.51 -7.13 -4.81
N ASN A 134 13.70 -6.64 -5.14
CA ASN A 134 14.40 -6.89 -6.39
C ASN A 134 15.56 -7.88 -6.22
N TYR A 135 16.10 -7.99 -5.01
CA TYR A 135 17.24 -8.81 -4.69
C TYR A 135 16.93 -9.75 -3.53
N MET A 136 17.05 -11.06 -3.77
CA MET A 136 17.03 -12.06 -2.73
C MET A 136 18.47 -12.53 -2.49
N LEU A 137 18.95 -12.35 -1.26
CA LEU A 137 20.33 -12.64 -0.87
C LEU A 137 20.39 -13.94 -0.08
N VAL A 138 21.34 -14.81 -0.42
CA VAL A 138 21.67 -15.99 0.38
C VAL A 138 23.11 -15.86 0.82
N PHE A 139 23.33 -15.86 2.14
CA PHE A 139 24.68 -15.91 2.68
C PHE A 139 25.15 -17.36 2.75
N LYS A 140 26.23 -17.66 2.03
CA LYS A 140 26.93 -18.94 2.09
C LYS A 140 28.10 -18.80 3.09
N PRO A 141 28.05 -19.49 4.25
CA PRO A 141 29.12 -19.45 5.23
C PRO A 141 30.40 -20.13 4.69
N PRO A 142 31.57 -19.82 5.27
CA PRO A 142 32.80 -20.53 4.95
C PRO A 142 32.68 -22.03 5.32
N ASP A 143 33.44 -22.86 4.62
CA ASP A 143 33.58 -24.31 4.89
C ASP A 143 32.25 -25.11 4.97
N CYS A 144 31.21 -24.66 4.27
CA CYS A 144 29.97 -25.41 4.17
C CYS A 144 30.16 -26.75 3.42
N PRO A 145 29.37 -27.79 3.73
CA PRO A 145 29.40 -29.05 2.99
C PRO A 145 29.30 -28.84 1.48
N PRO A 146 30.11 -29.57 0.67
CA PRO A 146 30.03 -29.50 -0.78
C PRO A 146 28.61 -29.81 -1.28
N GLY A 147 28.11 -29.03 -2.24
CA GLY A 147 26.78 -29.26 -2.82
C GLY A 147 25.62 -28.62 -2.06
N GLN A 148 25.79 -28.20 -0.80
CA GLN A 148 24.67 -27.76 0.04
C GLN A 148 23.93 -26.53 -0.54
N TYR A 149 24.66 -25.63 -1.20
CA TYR A 149 24.09 -24.39 -1.78
C TYR A 149 23.93 -24.46 -3.30
N ASP A 150 24.27 -25.57 -3.97
CA ASP A 150 24.31 -25.63 -5.44
C ASP A 150 22.93 -25.41 -6.05
N ALA A 151 21.88 -25.94 -5.39
CA ALA A 151 20.50 -25.79 -5.84
C ALA A 151 20.05 -24.31 -5.86
N VAL A 152 20.40 -23.52 -4.84
CA VAL A 152 20.04 -22.09 -4.77
C VAL A 152 20.98 -21.22 -5.59
N GLN A 153 22.25 -21.64 -5.73
CA GLN A 153 23.22 -20.99 -6.60
C GLN A 153 22.80 -21.02 -8.07
N ALA A 154 22.05 -22.03 -8.51
CA ALA A 154 21.51 -22.10 -9.87
C ALA A 154 20.55 -20.95 -10.23
N PHE A 155 19.97 -20.24 -9.24
CA PHE A 155 19.04 -19.14 -9.45
C PHE A 155 19.69 -17.75 -9.37
N GLY A 156 20.97 -17.66 -8.99
CA GLY A 156 21.61 -16.39 -8.67
C GLY A 156 23.07 -16.31 -9.08
N THR A 157 23.64 -15.12 -8.93
CA THR A 157 25.06 -14.89 -9.16
C THR A 157 25.80 -14.93 -7.82
N THR A 158 26.90 -15.68 -7.75
CA THR A 158 27.75 -15.78 -6.56
C THR A 158 28.78 -14.65 -6.54
N TYR A 159 28.80 -13.90 -5.44
CA TYR A 159 29.74 -12.83 -5.16
C TYR A 159 30.70 -13.24 -4.05
N TYR A 160 31.98 -12.94 -4.25
CA TYR A 160 33.07 -13.31 -3.35
C TYR A 160 33.64 -12.08 -2.62
N PRO A 161 34.43 -12.28 -1.56
CA PRO A 161 35.05 -11.18 -0.83
C PRO A 161 36.00 -10.35 -1.71
N LYS A 162 35.99 -9.02 -1.54
CA LYS A 162 36.77 -8.06 -2.37
C LYS A 162 38.27 -8.34 -2.41
N HIS A 163 38.83 -8.79 -1.30
CA HIS A 163 40.27 -8.98 -1.13
C HIS A 163 40.65 -10.46 -1.09
N SER A 164 40.04 -11.27 -1.97
CA SER A 164 40.31 -12.71 -2.08
C SER A 164 40.96 -13.10 -3.40
N LYS A 165 41.86 -14.09 -3.38
CA LYS A 165 42.39 -14.71 -4.60
C LYS A 165 41.47 -15.83 -5.06
N VAL A 166 41.44 -16.10 -6.37
CA VAL A 166 40.65 -17.20 -6.97
C VAL A 166 40.96 -18.55 -6.32
N SER A 167 42.22 -18.80 -5.98
CA SER A 167 42.66 -20.04 -5.30
C SER A 167 42.07 -20.22 -3.89
N GLU A 168 41.65 -19.15 -3.23
CA GLU A 168 41.16 -19.14 -1.84
C GLU A 168 39.62 -19.21 -1.78
N GLN A 169 38.92 -18.95 -2.90
CA GLN A 169 37.46 -18.80 -2.97
C GLN A 169 36.66 -20.01 -2.49
N LYS A 170 37.23 -21.23 -2.55
CA LYS A 170 36.50 -22.46 -2.18
C LYS A 170 36.13 -22.51 -0.69
N HIS A 171 36.94 -21.91 0.17
CA HIS A 171 36.78 -21.94 1.63
C HIS A 171 36.23 -20.63 2.20
N LEU A 172 36.03 -19.62 1.36
CA LEU A 172 35.59 -18.30 1.78
C LEU A 172 34.06 -18.20 1.83
N PRO A 173 33.51 -17.29 2.65
CA PRO A 173 32.11 -16.94 2.56
C PRO A 173 31.79 -16.36 1.19
N ALA A 174 30.56 -16.55 0.74
CA ALA A 174 30.05 -15.96 -0.50
C ALA A 174 28.62 -15.46 -0.30
N VAL A 175 28.20 -14.54 -1.16
CA VAL A 175 26.81 -14.06 -1.21
C VAL A 175 26.23 -14.42 -2.55
N ILE A 176 25.17 -15.21 -2.58
CA ILE A 176 24.42 -15.51 -3.79
C ILE A 176 23.31 -14.48 -3.90
N VAL A 177 23.24 -13.75 -5.00
CA VAL A 177 22.19 -12.77 -5.26
C VAL A 177 21.30 -13.28 -6.38
N ILE A 178 20.06 -13.58 -6.03
CA ILE A 178 18.99 -13.92 -6.96
C ILE A 178 18.29 -12.61 -7.33
N GLN A 179 18.27 -12.30 -8.63
CA GLN A 179 17.64 -11.08 -9.14
C GLN A 179 16.23 -11.39 -9.62
N ARG A 180 15.28 -10.53 -9.23
CA ARG A 180 13.89 -10.62 -9.66
C ARG A 180 13.76 -10.70 -11.18
N ARG A 181 14.42 -9.79 -11.90
CA ARG A 181 14.40 -9.69 -13.37
C ARG A 181 14.86 -10.94 -14.11
N SER A 182 15.65 -11.78 -13.44
CA SER A 182 16.20 -13.02 -14.03
C SER A 182 15.37 -14.25 -13.69
N THR A 183 14.39 -14.11 -12.78
CA THR A 183 13.59 -15.23 -12.25
C THR A 183 12.12 -15.10 -12.60
N MET A 184 11.58 -13.88 -12.55
CA MET A 184 10.18 -13.58 -12.80
C MET A 184 9.90 -13.45 -14.31
N PRO A 185 8.71 -13.86 -14.78
CA PRO A 185 8.26 -13.56 -16.13
C PRO A 185 8.30 -12.05 -16.41
N VAL A 186 8.70 -11.68 -17.63
CA VAL A 186 8.75 -10.28 -18.04
C VAL A 186 7.37 -9.86 -18.55
N LEU A 187 6.82 -8.83 -17.89
CA LEU A 187 5.57 -8.18 -18.29
C LEU A 187 5.91 -6.86 -18.98
N SER A 188 5.51 -6.73 -20.24
CA SER A 188 5.66 -5.54 -21.06
C SER A 188 4.35 -4.76 -21.11
N PHE A 189 4.44 -3.45 -21.34
CA PHE A 189 3.28 -2.56 -21.44
C PHE A 189 3.39 -1.75 -22.72
N ARG A 190 2.31 -1.72 -23.50
CA ARG A 190 2.22 -0.91 -24.72
C ARG A 190 0.83 -0.29 -24.86
N LYS A 191 0.72 0.74 -25.70
CA LYS A 191 -0.58 1.25 -26.11
C LYS A 191 -1.31 0.17 -26.91
N ALA A 192 -2.62 0.09 -26.72
CA ALA A 192 -3.49 -0.71 -27.57
C ALA A 192 -3.49 -0.15 -28.99
N LEU A 193 -3.62 -1.05 -29.96
CA LEU A 193 -3.82 -0.76 -31.36
C LEU A 193 -5.23 -1.22 -31.77
N PRO A 194 -5.81 -0.69 -32.87
CA PRO A 194 -7.13 -1.10 -33.33
C PRO A 194 -7.25 -2.61 -33.58
N GLU A 195 -6.16 -3.31 -33.91
CA GLU A 195 -6.11 -4.76 -34.11
C GLU A 195 -6.30 -5.55 -32.82
N ASP A 196 -6.05 -4.96 -31.64
CA ASP A 196 -6.22 -5.60 -30.34
C ASP A 196 -7.70 -5.63 -29.88
N ASN A 197 -8.62 -5.13 -30.71
CA ASN A 197 -10.05 -5.04 -30.38
C ASN A 197 -10.61 -6.37 -29.87
N ASP A 198 -10.40 -7.47 -30.60
CA ASP A 198 -11.02 -8.75 -30.27
C ASP A 198 -10.50 -9.30 -28.93
N ASP A 199 -9.19 -9.19 -28.69
CA ASP A 199 -8.53 -9.63 -27.44
C ASP A 199 -8.98 -8.76 -26.25
N ILE A 200 -9.12 -7.44 -26.43
CA ILE A 200 -9.60 -6.52 -25.39
C ILE A 200 -11.07 -6.78 -25.08
N VAL A 201 -11.90 -6.95 -26.10
CA VAL A 201 -13.34 -7.21 -25.93
C VAL A 201 -13.57 -8.53 -25.21
N GLU A 202 -12.82 -9.59 -25.56
CA GLU A 202 -12.89 -10.88 -24.85
C GLU A 202 -12.50 -10.74 -23.37
N MET A 203 -11.45 -9.97 -23.06
CA MET A 203 -11.05 -9.69 -21.69
C MET A 203 -12.18 -8.98 -20.93
N ILE A 204 -12.74 -7.92 -21.52
CA ILE A 204 -13.82 -7.13 -20.92
C ILE A 204 -15.06 -7.97 -20.66
N ASP A 205 -15.47 -8.77 -21.65
CA ASP A 205 -16.65 -9.62 -21.58
C ASP A 205 -16.59 -10.64 -20.44
N SER A 206 -15.38 -11.06 -20.04
CA SER A 206 -15.21 -12.01 -18.95
C SER A 206 -15.69 -11.48 -17.59
N GLU A 207 -15.61 -10.16 -17.37
CA GLU A 207 -16.09 -9.50 -16.14
C GLU A 207 -17.36 -8.66 -16.35
N ASP A 208 -17.52 -8.01 -17.50
CA ASP A 208 -18.67 -7.13 -17.83
C ASP A 208 -19.22 -7.38 -19.25
N PRO A 209 -20.00 -8.46 -19.45
CA PRO A 209 -20.55 -8.84 -20.76
C PRO A 209 -21.63 -7.88 -21.28
N GLU A 210 -22.13 -6.94 -20.47
CA GLU A 210 -23.14 -5.98 -20.91
C GLU A 210 -22.53 -4.87 -21.77
N LEU A 211 -21.23 -4.59 -21.62
CA LEU A 211 -20.55 -3.51 -22.34
C LEU A 211 -20.55 -3.78 -23.86
N ARG A 212 -20.21 -5.00 -24.28
CA ARG A 212 -20.25 -5.42 -25.69
C ARG A 212 -21.67 -5.42 -26.25
N LYS A 213 -22.67 -5.84 -25.48
CA LYS A 213 -24.08 -5.78 -25.93
C LYS A 213 -24.52 -4.35 -26.24
N LYS A 214 -24.03 -3.38 -25.46
CA LYS A 214 -24.39 -1.97 -25.61
C LYS A 214 -23.63 -1.27 -26.73
N HIS A 215 -22.34 -1.58 -26.89
CA HIS A 215 -21.45 -0.84 -27.78
C HIS A 215 -21.08 -1.57 -29.08
N GLY A 216 -21.47 -2.84 -29.23
CA GLY A 216 -21.17 -3.67 -30.40
C GLY A 216 -19.80 -4.35 -30.32
N ASP A 217 -19.37 -4.97 -31.41
CA ASP A 217 -18.14 -5.78 -31.43
C ASP A 217 -16.86 -4.96 -31.70
N PHE A 218 -16.96 -3.73 -32.22
CA PHE A 218 -15.82 -2.94 -32.70
C PHE A 218 -15.56 -1.65 -31.91
N TYR A 219 -16.18 -1.49 -30.74
CA TYR A 219 -16.17 -0.22 -30.02
C TYR A 219 -14.78 0.21 -29.51
N ILE A 220 -13.88 -0.75 -29.25
CA ILE A 220 -12.50 -0.45 -28.85
C ILE A 220 -11.73 0.12 -30.04
N ALA A 221 -11.82 -0.51 -31.22
CA ALA A 221 -11.20 -0.01 -32.44
C ALA A 221 -11.74 1.39 -32.80
N GLU A 222 -13.05 1.60 -32.74
CA GLU A 222 -13.66 2.91 -33.00
C GLU A 222 -13.17 3.98 -32.01
N HIS A 223 -13.07 3.64 -30.73
CA HIS A 223 -12.55 4.56 -29.72
C HIS A 223 -11.08 4.94 -29.99
N LEU A 224 -10.23 3.96 -30.29
CA LEU A 224 -8.81 4.19 -30.59
C LEU A 224 -8.62 5.06 -31.85
N LEU A 225 -9.35 4.77 -32.93
CA LEU A 225 -9.29 5.56 -34.17
C LEU A 225 -9.77 7.00 -33.97
N ASN A 226 -10.82 7.20 -33.17
CA ASN A 226 -11.32 8.54 -32.85
C ASN A 226 -10.34 9.33 -31.96
N ALA A 227 -9.71 8.66 -30.98
CA ALA A 227 -8.74 9.29 -30.08
C ALA A 227 -7.47 9.76 -30.80
N GLU A 228 -7.03 9.07 -31.86
CA GLU A 228 -5.88 9.48 -32.68
C GLU A 228 -6.19 10.64 -33.66
N GLY A 229 -7.46 10.79 -34.07
CA GLY A 229 -7.88 11.76 -35.08
C GLY A 229 -8.21 13.16 -34.56
N SER A 230 -8.37 13.33 -33.24
CA SER A 230 -8.78 14.60 -32.64
C SER A 230 -7.68 15.23 -31.79
N ASP A 231 -7.29 16.47 -32.11
CA ASP A 231 -6.48 17.38 -31.25
C ASP A 231 -7.20 17.77 -29.93
N SER A 232 -8.25 17.03 -29.53
CA SER A 232 -9.06 17.38 -28.36
C SER A 232 -8.39 16.93 -27.06
N ASP A 233 -8.52 17.75 -26.02
CA ASP A 233 -8.12 17.57 -24.61
C ASP A 233 -8.58 16.24 -23.94
N HIS A 234 -9.22 15.32 -24.67
CA HIS A 234 -9.64 13.99 -24.22
C HIS A 234 -8.58 12.92 -24.55
N ASN A 235 -7.43 12.98 -23.87
CA ASN A 235 -6.36 11.98 -23.98
C ASN A 235 -6.71 10.68 -23.24
N ASP A 236 -7.73 9.98 -23.70
CA ASP A 236 -7.93 8.60 -23.28
C ASP A 236 -6.75 7.74 -23.76
N LYS A 237 -6.24 6.89 -22.89
CA LYS A 237 -5.14 5.96 -23.20
C LYS A 237 -5.57 4.56 -22.79
N ILE A 238 -5.58 3.65 -23.75
CA ILE A 238 -5.74 2.22 -23.48
C ILE A 238 -4.36 1.58 -23.54
N ILE A 239 -3.98 0.93 -22.45
CA ILE A 239 -2.70 0.22 -22.30
C ILE A 239 -3.02 -1.27 -22.17
N ILE A 240 -2.22 -2.09 -22.83
CA ILE A 240 -2.25 -3.54 -22.71
C ILE A 240 -0.97 -3.99 -22.03
N ALA A 241 -1.10 -4.92 -21.10
CA ALA A 241 0.01 -5.64 -20.51
C ALA A 241 0.15 -6.99 -21.22
N GLU A 242 1.36 -7.37 -21.63
CA GLU A 242 1.63 -8.62 -22.37
C GLU A 242 2.87 -9.29 -21.80
N PHE A 243 2.84 -10.61 -21.66
CA PHE A 243 4.05 -11.35 -21.29
C PHE A 243 4.94 -11.53 -22.52
N GLU A 244 6.25 -11.37 -22.35
CA GLU A 244 7.21 -11.63 -23.44
C GLU A 244 7.25 -13.12 -23.84
N GLU A 245 6.95 -14.00 -22.89
CA GLU A 245 6.83 -15.44 -23.11
C GLU A 245 5.39 -15.89 -22.80
N GLU A 246 4.80 -16.71 -23.68
CA GLU A 246 3.47 -17.26 -23.46
C GLU A 246 3.41 -18.04 -22.14
N ILE A 247 2.54 -17.60 -21.23
CA ILE A 247 2.33 -18.27 -19.93
C ILE A 247 1.42 -19.50 -20.10
N ALA A 248 0.54 -19.49 -21.10
CA ALA A 248 -0.35 -20.57 -21.49
C ALA A 248 -0.75 -20.42 -22.97
N ASP A 249 -1.13 -21.52 -23.61
CA ASP A 249 -1.56 -21.54 -25.02
C ASP A 249 -2.62 -20.45 -25.26
N ASN A 250 -2.35 -19.55 -26.21
CA ASN A 250 -3.22 -18.46 -26.67
C ASN A 250 -3.50 -17.29 -25.70
N VAL A 251 -2.73 -17.13 -24.61
CA VAL A 251 -2.85 -15.92 -23.76
C VAL A 251 -1.83 -14.87 -24.21
N LYS A 252 -2.24 -13.94 -25.08
CA LYS A 252 -1.41 -12.81 -25.52
C LYS A 252 -1.53 -11.59 -24.60
N GLY A 253 -2.75 -11.23 -24.22
CA GLY A 253 -3.04 -10.13 -23.30
C GLY A 253 -3.07 -10.58 -21.84
N ALA A 254 -2.19 -10.02 -21.02
CA ALA A 254 -2.15 -10.25 -19.58
C ALA A 254 -3.07 -9.31 -18.79
N GLY A 255 -3.33 -8.11 -19.32
CA GLY A 255 -4.18 -7.13 -18.66
C GLY A 255 -4.45 -5.87 -19.47
N LEU A 256 -5.45 -5.11 -19.02
CA LEU A 256 -5.98 -3.91 -19.67
C LEU A 256 -6.03 -2.76 -18.65
N MET A 257 -5.59 -1.57 -19.06
CA MET A 257 -5.77 -0.33 -18.32
C MET A 257 -6.35 0.74 -19.24
N TRP A 258 -7.58 1.17 -18.98
CA TRP A 258 -8.22 2.27 -19.70
C TRP A 258 -8.19 3.52 -18.84
N LEU A 259 -7.43 4.51 -19.29
CA LEU A 259 -7.15 5.73 -18.56
C LEU A 259 -7.67 6.97 -19.30
N SER A 260 -7.88 8.07 -18.57
CA SER A 260 -8.30 9.36 -19.11
C SER A 260 -7.73 10.51 -18.32
N GLN A 261 -7.30 11.60 -18.98
CA GLN A 261 -6.93 12.85 -18.29
C GLN A 261 -8.14 13.71 -17.89
N SER A 262 -9.34 13.34 -18.36
CA SER A 262 -10.54 14.15 -18.14
C SER A 262 -11.12 13.91 -16.75
N LEU A 263 -10.66 14.69 -15.75
CA LEU A 263 -11.23 14.71 -14.40
C LEU A 263 -12.14 15.93 -14.19
N ASP A 264 -13.39 15.68 -13.77
CA ASP A 264 -14.27 16.74 -13.30
C ASP A 264 -13.96 17.08 -11.83
N ILE A 265 -12.97 17.97 -11.65
CA ILE A 265 -12.54 18.44 -10.32
C ILE A 265 -13.70 19.06 -9.54
N LYS A 266 -14.61 19.78 -10.22
CA LYS A 266 -15.76 20.39 -9.55
C LYS A 266 -16.66 19.32 -8.96
N MET A 267 -17.07 18.34 -9.78
CA MET A 267 -17.91 17.22 -9.31
C MET A 267 -17.23 16.47 -8.16
N LEU A 268 -15.95 16.13 -8.30
CA LEU A 268 -15.22 15.40 -7.27
C LEU A 268 -15.11 16.19 -5.97
N ALA A 269 -14.72 17.46 -6.03
CA ALA A 269 -14.53 18.30 -4.85
C ALA A 269 -15.84 18.61 -4.11
N THR A 270 -16.96 18.76 -4.82
CA THR A 270 -18.27 19.02 -4.20
C THR A 270 -18.94 17.79 -3.61
N ASN A 271 -18.52 16.58 -4.02
CA ASN A 271 -19.10 15.33 -3.56
C ASN A 271 -18.21 14.55 -2.56
N TYR A 272 -16.89 14.80 -2.54
CA TYR A 272 -15.94 14.06 -1.71
C TYR A 272 -14.97 14.97 -0.92
N HIS A 273 -14.42 14.43 0.17
CA HIS A 273 -13.43 15.11 1.02
C HIS A 273 -12.00 14.98 0.49
N LEU A 274 -11.62 15.83 -0.48
CA LEU A 274 -10.34 15.79 -1.17
C LEU A 274 -9.29 16.79 -0.67
N GLU A 275 -9.57 17.57 0.37
CA GLU A 275 -8.72 18.68 0.81
C GLU A 275 -7.34 18.18 1.26
N ARG A 276 -7.26 17.00 1.90
CA ARG A 276 -5.99 16.37 2.30
C ARG A 276 -5.15 15.88 1.12
N LEU A 277 -5.77 15.77 -0.06
CA LEU A 277 -5.14 15.38 -1.32
C LEU A 277 -4.96 16.60 -2.24
N GLY A 278 -4.92 17.81 -1.67
CA GLY A 278 -4.77 19.06 -2.42
C GLY A 278 -5.92 19.34 -3.40
N ASN A 279 -7.10 18.73 -3.18
CA ASN A 279 -8.23 18.75 -4.10
C ASN A 279 -7.90 18.27 -5.53
N LEU A 280 -6.85 17.44 -5.67
CA LEU A 280 -6.38 16.89 -6.94
C LEU A 280 -5.96 17.95 -7.97
N VAL A 281 -5.52 19.13 -7.51
CA VAL A 281 -5.01 20.21 -8.36
C VAL A 281 -3.57 20.57 -7.98
N ARG A 282 -2.82 21.12 -8.93
CA ARG A 282 -1.45 21.59 -8.68
C ARG A 282 -1.43 22.94 -7.99
N TYR A 283 -0.58 23.04 -6.97
CA TYR A 283 -0.23 24.28 -6.29
C TYR A 283 1.28 24.33 -6.10
N THR A 284 1.96 25.09 -6.94
CA THR A 284 3.42 25.21 -6.96
C THR A 284 3.84 26.49 -6.24
N PRO A 285 4.63 26.40 -5.15
CA PRO A 285 5.13 27.59 -4.45
C PRO A 285 5.89 28.52 -5.40
N GLY A 286 5.54 29.81 -5.41
CA GLY A 286 6.17 30.82 -6.27
C GLY A 286 5.53 31.02 -7.64
N CYS A 287 4.60 30.17 -8.06
CA CYS A 287 3.79 30.37 -9.28
C CYS A 287 2.65 31.38 -9.03
N THR A 288 2.00 31.81 -10.12
CA THR A 288 0.77 32.62 -10.00
C THR A 288 -0.42 31.68 -9.78
N HIS A 289 -1.28 31.98 -8.80
CA HIS A 289 -2.42 31.12 -8.44
C HIS A 289 -3.78 31.78 -8.70
N ALA A 290 -4.77 30.96 -9.01
CA ALA A 290 -6.18 31.32 -9.00
C ALA A 290 -6.92 30.60 -7.86
N HIS A 291 -8.12 31.12 -7.55
CA HIS A 291 -8.99 30.58 -6.51
C HIS A 291 -10.40 30.42 -7.06
N VAL A 292 -11.01 29.28 -6.75
CA VAL A 292 -12.43 29.01 -6.99
C VAL A 292 -13.09 28.57 -5.69
N GLY A 293 -14.29 29.09 -5.42
CA GLY A 293 -15.08 28.74 -4.26
C GLY A 293 -16.29 27.91 -4.65
N PHE A 294 -16.60 26.88 -3.88
CA PHE A 294 -17.82 26.08 -3.99
C PHE A 294 -18.56 26.07 -2.66
N GLU A 295 -19.88 26.17 -2.71
CA GLU A 295 -20.72 25.93 -1.54
C GLU A 295 -20.88 24.42 -1.35
N VAL A 296 -20.49 23.92 -0.18
CA VAL A 296 -20.54 22.49 0.16
C VAL A 296 -21.08 22.30 1.57
N ILE A 297 -21.48 21.08 1.90
CA ILE A 297 -21.65 20.67 3.29
C ILE A 297 -20.37 19.95 3.71
N SER A 298 -19.70 20.50 4.73
CA SER A 298 -18.52 19.89 5.31
C SER A 298 -18.86 19.20 6.62
N VAL A 299 -17.96 18.30 6.99
CA VAL A 299 -18.09 17.46 8.17
C VAL A 299 -16.83 17.65 8.99
N GLU A 300 -17.01 18.16 10.21
CA GLU A 300 -15.94 18.18 11.19
C GLU A 300 -16.11 17.03 12.17
N LEU A 301 -15.09 16.18 12.19
CA LEU A 301 -14.92 15.20 13.26
C LEU A 301 -14.53 15.97 14.51
N LYS A 302 -15.32 15.77 15.57
CA LYS A 302 -15.02 16.28 16.88
C LYS A 302 -13.67 15.72 17.33
N SER A 303 -12.78 16.61 17.76
CA SER A 303 -11.44 16.20 18.19
C SER A 303 -11.55 15.16 19.31
N TYR A 304 -10.68 14.14 19.31
CA TYR A 304 -10.62 13.17 20.41
C TYR A 304 -10.45 13.84 21.78
N LYS A 305 -9.88 15.06 21.81
CA LYS A 305 -9.70 15.90 23.00
C LYS A 305 -11.01 16.52 23.52
N GLU A 306 -12.00 16.66 22.65
CA GLU A 306 -13.32 17.23 22.94
C GLU A 306 -14.39 16.16 23.12
N LEU A 307 -14.08 14.90 22.77
CA LEU A 307 -14.82 13.75 23.24
C LEU A 307 -14.62 13.63 24.75
N PHE A 308 -15.67 13.25 25.49
CA PHE A 308 -15.75 13.12 26.94
C PHE A 308 -14.40 12.85 27.61
N THR A 309 -13.73 13.95 27.97
CA THR A 309 -12.57 13.88 28.85
C THR A 309 -13.07 13.51 30.24
N ARG A 310 -12.21 12.90 31.04
CA ARG A 310 -12.53 12.55 32.44
C ARG A 310 -13.11 13.75 33.20
N LYS A 311 -12.57 14.95 32.96
CA LYS A 311 -12.99 16.21 33.58
C LYS A 311 -14.38 16.67 33.14
N GLN A 312 -14.69 16.62 31.83
CA GLN A 312 -16.02 16.93 31.30
C GLN A 312 -17.09 15.94 31.81
N MET A 313 -16.73 14.66 31.96
CA MET A 313 -17.62 13.66 32.58
C MET A 313 -17.89 13.97 34.06
N GLU A 314 -16.88 14.41 34.81
CA GLU A 314 -17.02 14.82 36.21
C GLU A 314 -17.85 16.11 36.37
N GLU A 315 -17.73 17.07 35.45
CA GLU A 315 -18.52 18.33 35.46
C GLU A 315 -19.98 18.09 35.12
N ARG A 316 -20.29 17.32 34.06
CA ARG A 316 -21.68 16.93 33.74
C ARG A 316 -22.33 16.12 34.86
N TYR A 317 -21.55 15.25 35.52
CA TYR A 317 -21.99 14.54 36.72
C TYR A 317 -22.41 15.51 37.82
N LYS A 318 -21.56 16.49 38.18
CA LYS A 318 -21.88 17.49 39.21
C LYS A 318 -23.13 18.31 38.87
N SER A 319 -23.34 18.67 37.60
CA SER A 319 -24.51 19.44 37.15
C SER A 319 -25.84 18.67 37.21
N HIS A 320 -25.80 17.35 37.10
CA HIS A 320 -27.00 16.49 37.13
C HIS A 320 -27.28 15.89 38.50
N VAL A 321 -26.25 15.68 39.33
CA VAL A 321 -26.40 15.23 40.73
C VAL A 321 -27.17 16.24 41.58
N SER A 322 -27.00 17.54 41.32
CA SER A 322 -27.77 18.59 41.99
C SER A 322 -29.28 18.52 41.73
N ARG A 323 -29.72 17.85 40.66
CA ARG A 323 -31.14 17.61 40.31
C ARG A 323 -31.74 16.35 40.93
N ILE A 324 -30.94 15.54 41.64
CA ILE A 324 -31.34 14.21 42.18
C ILE A 324 -31.73 14.30 43.67
N ASN A 325 -31.31 15.35 44.38
CA ASN A 325 -31.40 15.46 45.84
C ASN A 325 -32.74 15.96 46.40
N THR A 326 -33.88 15.67 45.75
CA THR A 326 -35.19 16.16 46.25
C THR A 326 -36.09 15.17 46.96
N ASP A 327 -35.87 13.85 46.93
CA ASP A 327 -36.42 12.94 47.95
C ASP A 327 -36.16 11.46 47.62
N GLY A 328 -35.83 10.68 48.66
CA GLY A 328 -36.08 9.24 48.69
C GLY A 328 -34.92 8.32 48.29
N GLN A 329 -34.72 7.29 49.11
CA GLN A 329 -33.72 6.21 49.02
C GLN A 329 -33.86 5.26 47.81
N ASP A 330 -34.42 5.73 46.69
CA ASP A 330 -34.49 4.93 45.49
C ASP A 330 -33.17 5.03 44.69
N GLU A 331 -32.57 3.85 44.49
CA GLU A 331 -31.83 3.52 43.28
C GLU A 331 -30.41 4.08 43.09
N THR A 332 -29.42 3.69 43.90
CA THR A 332 -28.00 3.77 43.48
C THR A 332 -27.79 3.15 42.08
N ARG A 333 -28.53 2.07 41.78
CA ARG A 333 -28.56 1.40 40.49
C ARG A 333 -29.17 2.24 39.38
N ASN A 334 -30.24 2.99 39.60
CA ASN A 334 -30.83 3.84 38.55
C ASN A 334 -30.20 5.23 38.49
N ILE A 335 -29.51 5.68 39.54
CA ILE A 335 -28.55 6.79 39.47
C ILE A 335 -27.37 6.38 38.60
N LEU A 336 -26.81 5.18 38.77
CA LEU A 336 -25.79 4.64 37.86
C LEU A 336 -26.34 4.44 36.45
N PHE A 337 -27.57 3.92 36.32
CA PHE A 337 -28.20 3.68 35.03
C PHE A 337 -28.47 5.01 34.33
N LYS A 338 -28.98 6.05 35.00
CA LYS A 338 -29.12 7.41 34.44
C LYS A 338 -27.77 8.06 34.14
N LYS A 339 -26.76 7.89 35.02
CA LYS A 339 -25.37 8.36 34.84
C LYS A 339 -24.78 7.88 33.53
N TYR A 340 -24.94 6.59 33.23
CA TYR A 340 -24.45 6.03 31.98
C TYR A 340 -25.45 6.15 30.85
N LYS A 341 -26.76 6.15 31.08
CA LYS A 341 -27.78 6.21 30.03
C LYS A 341 -27.69 7.49 29.21
N HIS A 342 -27.55 8.66 29.82
CA HIS A 342 -27.45 9.90 29.05
C HIS A 342 -26.14 9.98 28.25
N ILE A 343 -25.02 9.62 28.89
CA ILE A 343 -23.71 9.52 28.21
C ILE A 343 -23.78 8.48 27.08
N TYR A 344 -24.43 7.34 27.33
CA TYR A 344 -24.58 6.23 26.37
C TYR A 344 -25.52 6.57 25.22
N GLU A 345 -26.59 7.32 25.47
CA GLU A 345 -27.51 7.84 24.46
C GLU A 345 -26.78 8.87 23.58
N GLU A 346 -26.06 9.81 24.17
CA GLU A 346 -25.30 10.81 23.42
C GLU A 346 -24.11 10.21 22.66
N LEU A 347 -23.37 9.26 23.26
CA LEU A 347 -22.32 8.49 22.58
C LEU A 347 -22.85 7.60 21.46
N ARG A 348 -24.17 7.41 21.34
CA ARG A 348 -24.81 6.70 20.22
C ARG A 348 -25.30 7.64 19.13
N GLU A 349 -25.40 8.93 19.41
CA GLU A 349 -25.79 9.92 18.43
C GLU A 349 -24.59 10.27 17.54
N GLY A 350 -24.73 10.09 16.22
CA GLY A 350 -23.66 10.43 15.27
C GLY A 350 -23.23 11.91 15.37
N VAL A 351 -24.16 12.80 15.71
CA VAL A 351 -23.93 14.24 15.89
C VAL A 351 -22.96 14.57 17.03
N TYR A 352 -22.77 13.65 17.98
CA TYR A 352 -21.82 13.84 19.07
C TYR A 352 -20.36 13.76 18.57
N TYR A 353 -20.07 12.89 17.60
CA TYR A 353 -18.72 12.72 17.05
C TYR A 353 -18.48 13.60 15.83
N ILE A 354 -19.55 14.08 15.20
CA ILE A 354 -19.51 14.68 13.88
C ILE A 354 -20.47 15.86 13.83
N THR A 355 -20.00 17.04 13.42
CA THR A 355 -20.85 18.19 13.15
C THR A 355 -20.80 18.55 11.66
N ALA A 356 -21.97 18.50 11.01
CA ALA A 356 -22.12 18.96 9.64
C ALA A 356 -22.48 20.44 9.62
N HIS A 357 -21.86 21.22 8.73
CA HIS A 357 -22.12 22.64 8.57
C HIS A 357 -21.98 23.06 7.10
N GLN A 358 -22.60 24.19 6.75
CA GLN A 358 -22.41 24.80 5.45
C GLN A 358 -21.03 25.45 5.40
N ASP A 359 -20.28 25.13 4.36
CA ASP A 359 -18.88 25.52 4.20
C ASP A 359 -18.65 26.06 2.79
N LYS A 360 -17.66 26.94 2.66
CA LYS A 360 -17.22 27.47 1.37
C LYS A 360 -15.86 26.87 1.06
N LEU A 361 -15.86 25.79 0.29
CA LEU A 361 -14.65 25.13 -0.16
C LEU A 361 -13.90 26.03 -1.14
N GLU A 362 -12.76 26.57 -0.72
CA GLU A 362 -11.85 27.31 -1.58
C GLU A 362 -10.75 26.37 -2.11
N ILE A 363 -10.59 26.36 -3.43
CA ILE A 363 -9.55 25.60 -4.13
C ILE A 363 -8.60 26.58 -4.80
N SER A 364 -7.35 26.59 -4.33
CA SER A 364 -6.23 27.29 -4.95
C SER A 364 -5.54 26.39 -5.97
N PHE A 365 -5.20 26.92 -7.15
CA PHE A 365 -4.53 26.16 -8.21
C PHE A 365 -3.61 27.04 -9.06
N ASP A 366 -2.60 26.43 -9.69
CA ASP A 366 -1.66 27.11 -10.57
C ASP A 366 -2.36 27.68 -11.82
N LEU A 367 -2.09 28.94 -12.12
CA LEU A 367 -2.45 29.57 -13.40
C LEU A 367 -1.33 29.35 -14.42
N PRO A 368 -1.67 29.14 -15.71
CA PRO A 368 -0.67 29.15 -16.77
C PRO A 368 0.09 30.48 -16.84
N ASP A 369 1.34 30.43 -17.26
CA ASP A 369 2.21 31.61 -17.34
C ASP A 369 1.61 32.71 -18.23
N GLY A 370 1.57 33.94 -17.70
CA GLY A 370 1.07 35.11 -18.41
C GLY A 370 -0.45 35.25 -18.48
N GLU A 371 -1.20 34.26 -17.98
CA GLU A 371 -2.66 34.29 -17.94
C GLU A 371 -3.19 35.03 -16.70
N LYS A 372 -4.35 35.67 -16.84
CA LYS A 372 -5.07 36.30 -15.72
C LYS A 372 -6.42 35.62 -15.53
N SER A 373 -6.68 35.15 -14.32
CA SER A 373 -7.96 34.54 -13.95
C SER A 373 -9.09 35.58 -13.91
N THR A 374 -9.94 35.60 -14.94
CA THR A 374 -11.25 36.26 -14.91
C THR A 374 -12.30 35.32 -14.33
N SER A 375 -13.42 35.85 -13.82
CA SER A 375 -14.49 35.04 -13.23
C SER A 375 -15.09 33.99 -14.19
N GLU A 376 -15.13 34.27 -15.49
CA GLU A 376 -15.76 33.41 -16.50
C GLU A 376 -14.89 32.19 -16.87
N ASN A 377 -13.56 32.32 -16.82
CA ASN A 377 -12.64 31.26 -17.28
C ASN A 377 -12.07 30.40 -16.14
N ARG A 378 -12.39 30.70 -14.87
CA ARG A 378 -11.78 30.01 -13.71
C ARG A 378 -11.99 28.50 -13.72
N LEU A 379 -13.19 28.05 -14.08
CA LEU A 379 -13.52 26.62 -14.13
C LEU A 379 -12.77 25.90 -15.25
N GLN A 380 -12.51 26.59 -16.36
CA GLN A 380 -11.72 26.04 -17.47
C GLN A 380 -10.24 25.88 -17.05
N TYR A 381 -9.66 26.89 -16.40
CA TYR A 381 -8.30 26.78 -15.89
C TYR A 381 -8.18 25.77 -14.74
N LEU A 382 -9.21 25.62 -13.90
CA LEU A 382 -9.26 24.59 -12.86
C LEU A 382 -9.13 23.19 -13.46
N ALA A 383 -9.86 22.90 -14.54
CA ALA A 383 -9.77 21.62 -15.24
C ALA A 383 -8.35 21.37 -15.78
N LYS A 384 -7.72 22.41 -16.35
CA LYS A 384 -6.33 22.34 -16.84
C LYS A 384 -5.28 22.19 -15.73
N ALA A 385 -5.59 22.64 -14.52
CA ALA A 385 -4.71 22.52 -13.35
C ALA A 385 -4.85 21.19 -12.61
N SER A 386 -5.63 20.24 -13.15
CA SER A 386 -5.76 18.89 -12.59
C SER A 386 -4.39 18.22 -12.43
N ASN A 387 -4.17 17.59 -11.28
CA ASN A 387 -2.97 16.81 -10.98
C ASN A 387 -3.25 15.30 -10.95
N GLY A 388 -4.38 14.86 -11.52
CA GLY A 388 -4.72 13.44 -11.57
C GLY A 388 -5.23 12.96 -12.92
N PHE A 389 -5.27 11.65 -13.08
CA PHE A 389 -5.94 10.97 -14.19
C PHE A 389 -6.95 9.96 -13.66
N LEU A 390 -7.98 9.69 -14.47
CA LEU A 390 -9.03 8.72 -14.18
C LEU A 390 -8.64 7.34 -14.72
N LEU A 391 -8.70 6.33 -13.87
CA LEU A 391 -8.77 4.92 -14.24
C LEU A 391 -10.24 4.55 -14.46
N LYS A 392 -10.63 4.44 -15.73
CA LYS A 392 -11.98 4.07 -16.16
C LYS A 392 -12.22 2.56 -16.02
N MET A 393 -11.22 1.76 -16.38
CA MET A 393 -11.32 0.31 -16.36
C MET A 393 -9.95 -0.32 -16.13
N PHE A 394 -9.92 -1.37 -15.31
CA PHE A 394 -8.76 -2.21 -15.08
C PHE A 394 -9.19 -3.66 -15.10
N GLN A 395 -8.48 -4.49 -15.87
CA GLN A 395 -8.70 -5.92 -15.90
C GLN A 395 -7.38 -6.67 -16.02
N LEU A 396 -7.35 -7.87 -15.46
CA LEU A 396 -6.30 -8.85 -15.67
C LEU A 396 -6.94 -10.10 -16.25
N HIS A 397 -6.22 -10.75 -17.16
CA HIS A 397 -6.66 -12.02 -17.70
C HIS A 397 -6.81 -13.07 -16.56
N PRO A 398 -7.84 -13.94 -16.53
CA PRO A 398 -8.13 -14.81 -15.39
C PRO A 398 -7.00 -15.78 -14.97
N LEU A 399 -6.10 -16.12 -15.89
CA LEU A 399 -4.93 -16.96 -15.62
C LEU A 399 -3.73 -16.20 -15.06
N VAL A 400 -3.83 -14.87 -14.97
CA VAL A 400 -2.76 -13.99 -14.49
C VAL A 400 -2.92 -13.76 -13.00
N ARG A 401 -1.81 -13.87 -12.29
CA ARG A 401 -1.72 -13.62 -10.85
C ARG A 401 -2.02 -12.15 -10.55
N TYR A 402 -2.86 -11.88 -9.55
CA TYR A 402 -3.26 -10.51 -9.21
C TYR A 402 -2.11 -9.65 -8.69
N GLU A 403 -1.02 -10.26 -8.23
CA GLU A 403 0.20 -9.56 -7.80
C GLU A 403 0.83 -8.72 -8.93
N TYR A 404 0.52 -9.01 -10.20
CA TYR A 404 0.93 -8.16 -11.34
C TYR A 404 0.26 -6.79 -11.36
N THR A 405 -0.81 -6.59 -10.58
CA THR A 405 -1.53 -5.31 -10.47
C THR A 405 -0.63 -4.15 -10.04
N PHE A 406 0.39 -4.41 -9.20
CA PHE A 406 1.37 -3.40 -8.81
C PHE A 406 2.15 -2.83 -10.02
N TYR A 407 2.52 -3.69 -10.96
CA TYR A 407 3.22 -3.28 -12.19
C TYR A 407 2.29 -2.54 -13.14
N SER A 408 1.03 -2.98 -13.24
CA SER A 408 0.01 -2.24 -14.00
C SER A 408 -0.17 -0.82 -13.47
N LEU A 409 -0.26 -0.65 -12.14
CA LEU A 409 -0.33 0.68 -11.54
C LEU A 409 0.92 1.53 -11.85
N SER A 410 2.11 0.92 -11.86
CA SER A 410 3.35 1.58 -12.29
C SER A 410 3.31 2.02 -13.75
N ALA A 411 2.73 1.21 -14.64
CA ALA A 411 2.53 1.56 -16.04
C ALA A 411 1.53 2.72 -16.19
N MET A 412 0.45 2.77 -15.40
CA MET A 412 -0.52 3.86 -15.41
C MET A 412 0.14 5.21 -15.09
N PHE A 413 0.95 5.29 -14.02
CA PHE A 413 1.69 6.51 -13.67
C PHE A 413 2.84 6.83 -14.64
N SER A 414 3.33 5.85 -15.39
CA SER A 414 4.29 6.07 -16.47
C SER A 414 3.62 6.67 -17.71
N ALA A 415 2.35 6.34 -17.96
CA ALA A 415 1.56 6.92 -19.04
C ALA A 415 1.17 8.39 -18.79
N PHE A 416 1.14 8.82 -17.53
CA PHE A 416 0.92 10.20 -17.12
C PHE A 416 2.00 10.67 -16.13
N PRO A 417 3.23 10.94 -16.62
CA PRO A 417 4.36 11.27 -15.76
C PRO A 417 4.15 12.58 -14.99
N ASP A 418 3.37 13.50 -15.56
CA ASP A 418 3.06 14.81 -14.97
C ASP A 418 1.81 14.79 -14.05
N HIS A 419 1.36 13.62 -13.59
CA HIS A 419 0.23 13.55 -12.68
C HIS A 419 0.60 12.73 -11.45
N ASP A 420 0.25 13.26 -10.28
CA ASP A 420 0.57 12.62 -9.00
C ASP A 420 -0.56 11.74 -8.48
N TYR A 421 -1.77 11.87 -9.02
CA TYR A 421 -2.94 11.13 -8.57
C TYR A 421 -3.53 10.21 -9.65
N CYS A 422 -3.86 8.99 -9.27
CA CYS A 422 -4.73 8.08 -10.04
C CYS A 422 -6.06 7.96 -9.31
N VAL A 423 -7.16 8.24 -10.00
CA VAL A 423 -8.51 8.29 -9.45
C VAL A 423 -9.34 7.18 -10.05
N THR A 424 -10.15 6.48 -9.26
CA THR A 424 -11.15 5.54 -9.78
C THR A 424 -12.46 5.62 -9.00
N LEU A 425 -13.57 5.44 -9.71
CA LEU A 425 -14.93 5.46 -9.16
C LEU A 425 -15.50 4.05 -9.24
N VAL A 426 -15.95 3.53 -8.10
CA VAL A 426 -16.47 2.17 -7.98
C VAL A 426 -17.95 2.24 -7.61
N PRO A 427 -18.88 1.69 -8.42
CA PRO A 427 -20.31 1.68 -8.08
C PRO A 427 -20.57 1.02 -6.72
N ALA A 428 -21.37 1.66 -5.86
CA ALA A 428 -21.60 1.16 -4.49
C ALA A 428 -22.37 -0.17 -4.41
N ASN A 429 -23.13 -0.51 -5.44
CA ASN A 429 -24.04 -1.66 -5.44
C ASN A 429 -23.48 -2.90 -6.17
N VAL A 430 -22.23 -2.84 -6.64
CA VAL A 430 -21.61 -3.92 -7.41
C VAL A 430 -20.52 -4.57 -6.59
N SER A 431 -20.51 -5.91 -6.54
CA SER A 431 -19.40 -6.64 -5.94
C SER A 431 -18.16 -6.43 -6.79
N THR A 432 -17.17 -5.73 -6.23
CA THR A 432 -15.84 -5.54 -6.82
C THR A 432 -15.23 -6.89 -7.24
N SER A 433 -14.71 -6.99 -8.47
CA SER A 433 -14.02 -8.20 -8.96
C SER A 433 -12.75 -8.47 -8.13
N PRO A 434 -12.24 -9.72 -8.08
CA PRO A 434 -11.01 -10.01 -7.35
C PRO A 434 -9.81 -9.16 -7.81
N CYS A 435 -9.65 -8.94 -9.12
CA CYS A 435 -8.56 -8.11 -9.65
C CYS A 435 -8.70 -6.65 -9.21
N GLN A 436 -9.93 -6.10 -9.23
CA GLN A 436 -10.20 -4.74 -8.78
C GLN A 436 -9.98 -4.60 -7.27
N ARG A 437 -10.32 -5.61 -6.45
CA ARG A 437 -10.01 -5.59 -5.00
C ARG A 437 -8.50 -5.54 -4.75
N GLU A 438 -7.73 -6.33 -5.48
CA GLU A 438 -6.27 -6.33 -5.37
C GLU A 438 -5.66 -4.99 -5.82
N LEU A 439 -6.20 -4.36 -6.85
CA LEU A 439 -5.81 -2.99 -7.25
C LEU A 439 -6.10 -1.96 -6.16
N LEU A 440 -7.31 -1.97 -5.60
CA LEU A 440 -7.74 -0.98 -4.63
C LEU A 440 -6.94 -1.02 -3.32
N ARG A 441 -6.15 -2.07 -3.06
CA ARG A 441 -5.20 -2.11 -1.94
C ARG A 441 -4.15 -0.99 -2.00
N PHE A 442 -3.89 -0.43 -3.19
CA PHE A 442 -2.97 0.69 -3.39
C PHE A 442 -3.66 2.06 -3.37
N PHE A 443 -4.98 2.09 -3.21
CA PHE A 443 -5.78 3.31 -3.24
C PHE A 443 -6.33 3.65 -1.86
N LEU A 444 -6.41 4.94 -1.56
CA LEU A 444 -7.09 5.46 -0.38
C LEU A 444 -8.57 5.66 -0.71
N PRO A 445 -9.50 5.06 0.05
CA PRO A 445 -10.92 5.40 -0.06
C PRO A 445 -11.15 6.83 0.42
N VAL A 446 -11.90 7.61 -0.34
CA VAL A 446 -12.25 8.99 -0.01
C VAL A 446 -13.71 9.04 0.42
N ALA A 447 -13.96 9.65 1.59
CA ALA A 447 -15.30 9.77 2.13
C ALA A 447 -16.16 10.74 1.31
N HIS A 448 -17.43 10.40 1.17
CA HIS A 448 -18.46 11.31 0.66
C HIS A 448 -18.65 12.50 1.59
N ARG A 449 -18.98 13.65 1.00
CA ARG A 449 -19.60 14.76 1.71
C ARG A 449 -21.07 14.45 2.00
N PRO A 450 -21.69 15.02 3.04
CA PRO A 450 -23.12 14.86 3.30
C PRO A 450 -24.01 15.37 2.16
N SER A 451 -23.52 16.36 1.40
CA SER A 451 -24.19 16.90 0.21
C SER A 451 -23.92 16.08 -1.06
N SER A 452 -23.31 14.90 -0.96
CA SER A 452 -23.00 14.07 -2.12
C SER A 452 -24.26 13.70 -2.90
N THR A 453 -24.22 13.96 -4.20
CA THR A 453 -25.25 13.64 -5.19
C THR A 453 -24.94 12.35 -5.95
N VAL A 454 -23.70 11.85 -5.81
CA VAL A 454 -23.22 10.63 -6.44
C VAL A 454 -23.22 9.46 -5.45
N SER A 455 -23.34 8.25 -6.00
CA SER A 455 -23.43 7.01 -5.23
C SER A 455 -22.15 6.18 -5.27
N GLU A 456 -21.26 6.50 -6.20
CA GLU A 456 -20.02 5.81 -6.47
C GLU A 456 -19.01 6.07 -5.36
N ASN A 457 -18.27 5.04 -4.94
CA ASN A 457 -17.17 5.20 -3.99
C ASN A 457 -15.93 5.71 -4.73
N LEU A 458 -15.30 6.75 -4.20
CA LEU A 458 -14.08 7.32 -4.76
C LEU A 458 -12.83 6.71 -4.12
N PHE A 459 -11.89 6.32 -4.95
CA PHE A 459 -10.58 5.81 -4.53
C PHE A 459 -9.47 6.60 -5.21
N VAL A 460 -8.45 6.99 -4.46
CA VAL A 460 -7.32 7.77 -4.98
C VAL A 460 -6.00 7.13 -4.58
N ALA A 461 -5.15 6.81 -5.55
CA ALA A 461 -3.76 6.44 -5.34
C ALA A 461 -2.85 7.64 -5.61
N HIS A 462 -1.80 7.82 -4.81
CA HIS A 462 -0.77 8.82 -5.06
C HIS A 462 0.47 8.16 -5.68
N ARG A 463 1.22 8.91 -6.49
CA ARG A 463 2.46 8.45 -7.12
C ARG A 463 3.48 7.93 -6.09
N SER A 464 3.52 8.54 -4.90
CA SER A 464 4.37 8.07 -3.79
C SER A 464 3.99 6.68 -3.25
N THR A 465 2.79 6.16 -3.50
CA THR A 465 2.46 4.76 -3.17
C THR A 465 3.40 3.78 -3.88
N LEU A 466 3.90 4.14 -5.07
CA LEU A 466 4.80 3.32 -5.88
C LEU A 466 6.26 3.69 -5.72
N PHE A 467 6.55 4.99 -5.71
CA PHE A 467 7.92 5.52 -5.79
C PHE A 467 8.40 6.15 -4.48
N GLY A 468 7.55 6.19 -3.45
CA GLY A 468 7.90 6.78 -2.17
C GLY A 468 8.84 5.86 -1.38
N GLU A 469 10.03 6.35 -1.08
CA GLU A 469 10.91 5.73 -0.09
C GLU A 469 10.57 6.29 1.29
N LEU A 470 10.04 5.45 2.19
CA LEU A 470 10.01 5.79 3.60
C LEU A 470 11.43 5.73 4.14
N ARG A 471 11.95 6.89 4.55
CA ARG A 471 13.26 6.97 5.20
C ARG A 471 13.06 7.11 6.69
N VAL A 472 13.60 6.16 7.43
CA VAL A 472 13.67 6.23 8.89
C VAL A 472 15.05 6.74 9.23
N HIS A 473 15.10 7.90 9.88
CA HIS A 473 16.32 8.50 10.39
C HIS A 473 16.33 8.42 11.90
N ARG A 474 17.53 8.30 12.47
CA ARG A 474 17.69 8.44 13.92
C ARG A 474 17.40 9.88 14.29
N PHE A 475 16.57 10.09 15.30
CA PHE A 475 16.30 11.41 15.85
C PHE A 475 17.59 12.07 16.35
N GLU A 476 17.83 13.30 15.94
CA GLU A 476 19.01 14.11 16.32
C GLU A 476 18.61 15.33 17.16
N SER A 477 19.48 15.78 18.05
CA SER A 477 19.20 16.93 18.95
C SER A 477 18.89 18.23 18.20
N GLN A 478 19.31 18.36 16.94
CA GLN A 478 19.03 19.54 16.09
C GLN A 478 17.56 19.61 15.67
N GLU A 479 16.83 18.49 15.70
CA GLU A 479 15.44 18.37 15.24
C GLU A 479 14.42 18.64 16.36
N ILE A 480 14.87 18.82 17.61
CA ILE A 480 14.00 19.00 18.80
C ILE A 480 13.00 20.14 18.60
N ASP A 481 13.47 21.31 18.17
CA ASP A 481 12.61 22.50 18.04
C ASP A 481 11.60 22.36 16.90
N GLU A 482 11.95 21.64 15.83
CA GLU A 482 11.04 21.34 14.72
C GLU A 482 9.90 20.41 15.17
N ILE A 483 10.23 19.33 15.90
CA ILE A 483 9.23 18.41 16.45
C ILE A 483 8.37 19.12 17.51
N ARG A 484 8.96 19.92 18.40
CA ARG A 484 8.22 20.73 19.37
C ARG A 484 7.21 21.63 18.66
N THR A 485 7.64 22.29 17.58
CA THR A 485 6.77 23.12 16.74
C THR A 485 5.66 22.29 16.08
N LEU A 486 5.95 21.08 15.61
CA LEU A 486 4.95 20.18 15.03
C LEU A 486 3.88 19.77 16.04
N ILE A 487 4.28 19.44 17.27
CA ILE A 487 3.35 19.09 18.37
C ILE A 487 2.51 20.31 18.76
N SER A 488 3.13 21.50 18.85
CA SER A 488 2.45 22.73 19.26
C SER A 488 1.56 23.35 18.17
N LYS A 489 1.71 22.95 16.90
CA LYS A 489 0.82 23.40 15.82
C LYS A 489 -0.57 22.84 16.06
N GLN A 490 -1.48 23.68 16.56
CA GLN A 490 -2.90 23.39 16.48
C GLN A 490 -3.25 23.12 15.02
N ALA A 491 -3.94 22.01 14.74
CA ALA A 491 -4.56 21.81 13.45
C ALA A 491 -5.40 23.05 13.19
N ARG A 492 -5.06 23.85 12.16
CA ARG A 492 -5.85 25.03 11.81
C ARG A 492 -7.30 24.58 11.71
N LYS A 493 -8.15 25.04 12.62
CA LYS A 493 -9.60 25.01 12.40
C LYS A 493 -9.76 25.67 11.03
N ARG A 494 -10.49 25.03 10.12
CA ARG A 494 -10.86 25.69 8.86
C ARG A 494 -11.42 27.04 9.27
N GLU A 495 -10.94 28.13 8.67
CA GLU A 495 -11.52 29.45 8.91
C GLU A 495 -12.95 29.41 8.37
N SER A 496 -13.87 28.83 9.13
CA SER A 496 -15.29 29.06 8.93
C SER A 496 -15.50 30.52 9.29
N LEU A 497 -16.04 31.29 8.34
CA LEU A 497 -16.54 32.64 8.54
C LEU A 497 -17.76 32.62 9.48
N SER A 498 -17.57 32.16 10.71
CA SER A 498 -18.40 32.51 11.84
C SER A 498 -17.60 33.55 12.61
N GLU A 499 -17.98 34.82 12.47
CA GLU A 499 -17.55 35.94 13.31
C GLU A 499 -18.04 35.73 14.76
N ASP A 500 -17.57 34.67 15.41
CA ASP A 500 -17.59 34.56 16.87
C ASP A 500 -16.12 34.64 17.33
N ASP A 501 -15.60 35.87 17.28
CA ASP A 501 -14.44 36.29 18.06
C ASP A 501 -14.77 36.13 19.56
N SER A 502 -14.67 34.89 20.05
CA SER A 502 -14.40 34.64 21.46
C SER A 502 -12.88 34.57 21.62
N GLU A 503 -12.30 35.67 22.10
CA GLU A 503 -10.86 35.88 22.33
C GLU A 503 -10.20 34.90 23.34
N ASP A 504 -10.82 33.76 23.67
CA ASP A 504 -10.49 32.95 24.86
C ASP A 504 -9.71 31.64 24.61
N SER A 505 -9.16 31.37 23.41
CA SER A 505 -8.35 30.15 23.18
C SER A 505 -6.92 30.39 22.68
N LYS A 506 -6.25 31.44 23.18
CA LYS A 506 -4.78 31.59 22.99
C LYS A 506 -3.93 30.60 23.80
N GLY A 507 -4.53 29.70 24.58
CA GLY A 507 -3.84 28.66 25.34
C GLY A 507 -3.58 27.39 24.52
N ILE A 508 -2.42 26.77 24.72
CA ILE A 508 -2.17 25.39 24.29
C ILE A 508 -3.16 24.50 25.05
N ASP A 509 -3.88 23.61 24.35
CA ASP A 509 -4.83 22.74 25.02
C ASP A 509 -4.12 21.71 25.92
N ASN A 510 -4.77 21.28 27.00
CA ASN A 510 -4.18 20.38 28.01
C ASN A 510 -3.58 19.10 27.41
N TYR A 511 -4.15 18.54 26.34
CA TYR A 511 -3.58 17.34 25.71
C TYR A 511 -2.26 17.66 25.01
N THR A 512 -2.17 18.81 24.35
CA THR A 512 -0.92 19.24 23.73
C THR A 512 0.14 19.50 24.79
N GLU A 513 -0.23 20.08 25.94
CA GLU A 513 0.68 20.20 27.10
C GLU A 513 1.15 18.84 27.62
N ASP A 514 0.26 17.85 27.76
CA ASP A 514 0.61 16.49 28.19
C ASP A 514 1.59 15.81 27.21
N VAL A 515 1.32 15.90 25.89
CA VAL A 515 2.21 15.33 24.85
C VAL A 515 3.57 16.03 24.86
N LEU A 516 3.59 17.36 25.01
CA LEU A 516 4.84 18.11 25.14
C LEU A 516 5.61 17.66 26.38
N SER A 517 4.96 17.47 27.54
CA SER A 517 5.63 16.98 28.74
C SER A 517 6.29 15.62 28.53
N ILE A 518 5.60 14.67 27.89
CA ILE A 518 6.15 13.35 27.57
C ILE A 518 7.35 13.49 26.62
N PHE A 519 7.23 14.35 25.60
CA PHE A 519 8.31 14.61 24.66
C PHE A 519 9.56 15.19 25.35
N GLU A 520 9.38 16.14 26.29
CA GLU A 520 10.48 16.68 27.08
C GLU A 520 11.13 15.62 27.99
N ASP A 521 10.35 14.71 28.56
CA ASP A 521 10.88 13.61 29.37
C ASP A 521 11.69 12.62 28.52
N ILE A 522 11.26 12.29 27.29
CA ILE A 522 12.03 11.49 26.34
C ILE A 522 13.36 12.17 26.00
N ILE A 523 13.35 13.49 25.76
CA ILE A 523 14.58 14.25 25.47
C ILE A 523 15.55 14.20 26.65
N ARG A 524 15.06 14.24 27.89
CA ARG A 524 15.91 14.17 29.09
C ARG A 524 16.61 12.81 29.26
N GLU A 525 16.09 11.76 28.65
CA GLU A 525 16.66 10.40 28.70
C GLU A 525 17.67 10.12 27.57
N ILE A 526 17.76 11.00 26.57
CA ILE A 526 18.73 10.96 25.46
C ILE A 526 19.98 11.77 25.82
#